data_AF-A0A7R9QA64-F1
#
_entry.id   AF-A0A7R9QA64-F1
#
_cell.length_a   1.000
_cell.length_b   1.000
_cell.length_c   1.000
_cell.angle_alpha   90.00
_cell.angle_beta   90.00
_cell.angle_gamma   90.00
#
_symmetry.space_group_name_H-M   'P 1'
#
loop_
_entity.id
_entity.type
_entity.pdbx_description
1 polymer ?
#
loop_
_entity_poly.entity_id
_entity_poly.type
_entity_poly.pdbx_seq_one_letter_code
_entity_poly.pdbx_strand_id
1 'polypeptide(L)'
;HFEYVANSADESGDRDLRIEVSATFYDSPHMNDSQPVGSMDHLYDYEVVEVFLLGSDDRYLELEFAPKGQYLVLQLHGSGNVTKYPLDLDSFTAKIDGDKWSGSCVVPRDYLPPDLTKFNAYGIHGTDPDRHYLALSPTPYGKYTDPNFHRLDYFQAFELK
;
A
#
# COMPACT_ATOMS: atom_id res chain seq x y z
N HIS A 1 12.78 -5.70 5.64
CA HIS A 1 12.93 -6.07 4.23
C HIS A 1 11.53 -6.22 3.68
N PHE A 2 11.17 -5.48 2.62
CA PHE A 2 9.84 -5.54 2.02
C PHE A 2 9.90 -6.49 0.83
N GLU A 3 9.15 -7.58 0.90
CA GLU A 3 8.91 -8.46 -0.24
C GLU A 3 7.44 -8.34 -0.59
N TYR A 4 7.16 -8.07 -1.87
CA TYR A 4 5.82 -8.15 -2.44
C TYR A 4 5.83 -9.17 -3.57
N VAL A 5 4.72 -9.90 -3.70
CA VAL A 5 4.48 -10.78 -4.83
C VAL A 5 3.14 -10.40 -5.43
N ALA A 6 3.17 -9.80 -6.62
CA ALA A 6 1.99 -9.64 -7.46
C ALA A 6 1.92 -10.84 -8.40
N ASN A 7 1.10 -11.83 -8.04
CA ASN A 7 0.82 -12.98 -8.91
C ASN A 7 -0.46 -12.72 -9.69
N SER A 8 -0.39 -12.93 -11.00
CA SER A 8 -1.56 -13.07 -11.86
C SER A 8 -2.16 -14.46 -11.68
N ALA A 9 -3.48 -14.52 -11.51
CA ALA A 9 -4.23 -15.77 -11.65
C ALA A 9 -4.92 -15.80 -13.01
N ASP A 10 -4.71 -16.90 -13.73
CA ASP A 10 -5.38 -17.39 -14.96
C ASP A 10 -4.85 -16.95 -16.35
N GLU A 11 -4.73 -17.96 -17.23
CA GLU A 11 -4.35 -17.92 -18.65
C GLU A 11 -5.48 -17.38 -19.57
N SER A 12 -6.67 -17.10 -19.01
CA SER A 12 -7.87 -16.67 -19.75
C SER A 12 -7.93 -15.17 -20.09
N GLY A 13 -7.05 -14.35 -19.51
CA GLY A 13 -7.04 -12.89 -19.70
C GLY A 13 -7.93 -12.10 -18.75
N ASP A 14 -8.63 -12.76 -17.83
CA ASP A 14 -9.41 -12.14 -16.73
C ASP A 14 -8.59 -12.20 -15.43
N ARG A 15 -7.85 -11.13 -15.12
CA ARG A 15 -6.87 -11.11 -14.01
C ARG A 15 -7.40 -10.34 -12.80
N ASP A 16 -7.62 -11.06 -11.70
CA ASP A 16 -7.69 -10.49 -10.36
C ASP A 16 -6.27 -10.19 -9.86
N LEU A 17 -6.03 -8.98 -9.31
CA LEU A 17 -4.71 -8.62 -8.77
C LEU A 17 -4.63 -8.96 -7.29
N ARG A 18 -3.82 -9.97 -6.96
CA ARG A 18 -3.50 -10.31 -5.57
C ARG A 18 -2.32 -9.48 -5.07
N ILE A 19 -2.49 -8.88 -3.90
CA ILE A 19 -1.43 -8.18 -3.18
C ILE A 19 -1.05 -9.02 -1.97
N GLU A 20 0.26 -9.19 -1.78
CA GLU A 20 0.85 -9.85 -0.62
C GLU A 20 1.91 -8.94 -0.01
N VAL A 21 1.81 -8.73 1.30
CA VAL A 21 2.75 -7.94 2.10
C VAL A 21 3.46 -8.87 3.07
N SER A 22 4.77 -8.71 3.19
CA SER A 22 5.59 -9.31 4.24
C SER A 22 6.52 -8.24 4.78
N ALA A 23 6.42 -7.96 6.09
CA ALA A 23 7.17 -6.90 6.74
C ALA A 23 7.58 -7.28 8.17
N THR A 24 8.55 -6.57 8.72
CA THR A 24 8.84 -6.59 10.16
C THR A 24 7.64 -5.99 10.90
N PHE A 25 7.28 -6.57 12.04
CA PHE A 25 6.26 -6.02 12.94
C PHE A 25 6.94 -5.17 14.01
N TYR A 26 6.67 -3.86 13.97
CA TYR A 26 7.27 -2.89 14.87
C TYR A 26 6.38 -2.53 16.08
N ASP A 27 5.06 -2.70 15.95
CA ASP A 27 4.03 -2.27 16.90
C ASP A 27 4.19 -0.80 17.33
N SER A 28 4.60 0.06 16.39
CA SER A 28 4.97 1.44 16.68
C SER A 28 4.59 2.37 15.52
N PRO A 29 3.73 3.39 15.75
CA PRO A 29 2.94 3.62 16.96
C PRO A 29 1.98 2.45 17.25
N HIS A 30 1.81 2.11 18.54
CA HIS A 30 0.91 1.02 18.92
C HIS A 30 -0.53 1.39 18.61
N MET A 31 -1.19 0.60 17.76
CA MET A 31 -2.62 0.69 17.52
C MET A 31 -3.37 -0.09 18.61
N ASN A 32 -4.38 0.52 19.23
CA ASN A 32 -5.15 -0.14 20.29
C ASN A 32 -5.78 -1.46 19.80
N ASP A 33 -5.66 -2.53 20.59
CA ASP A 33 -6.25 -3.86 20.28
C ASP A 33 -7.78 -3.85 20.14
N SER A 34 -8.46 -2.84 20.69
CA SER A 34 -9.91 -2.66 20.51
C SER A 34 -10.27 -1.98 19.19
N GLN A 35 -9.29 -1.52 18.41
CA GLN A 35 -9.53 -0.90 17.12
C GLN A 35 -10.13 -1.95 16.17
N PRO A 36 -11.30 -1.68 15.55
CA PRO A 36 -11.90 -2.62 14.62
C PRO A 36 -10.98 -2.95 13.44
N VAL A 37 -11.07 -4.18 12.95
CA VAL A 37 -10.49 -4.57 11.65
C VAL A 37 -11.33 -3.98 10.52
N GLY A 38 -10.74 -3.82 9.34
CA GLY A 38 -11.42 -3.29 8.15
C GLY A 38 -10.96 -1.89 7.73
N SER A 39 -11.78 -1.20 6.93
CA SER A 39 -11.45 0.13 6.41
C SER A 39 -11.25 1.14 7.54
N MET A 40 -10.13 1.86 7.52
CA MET A 40 -9.76 2.88 8.51
C MET A 40 -8.97 4.01 7.86
N ASP A 41 -9.30 5.25 8.20
CA ASP A 41 -8.55 6.43 7.75
C ASP A 41 -7.30 6.66 8.58
N HIS A 42 -6.40 7.46 8.00
CA HIS A 42 -5.19 7.93 8.68
C HIS A 42 -4.31 6.76 9.17
N LEU A 43 -4.26 5.65 8.44
CA LEU A 43 -3.41 4.52 8.81
C LEU A 43 -1.92 4.88 8.76
N TYR A 44 -1.55 5.85 7.93
CA TYR A 44 -0.23 6.49 7.97
C TYR A 44 0.21 7.01 9.34
N ASP A 45 -0.70 7.29 10.28
CA ASP A 45 -0.36 7.65 11.67
C ASP A 45 0.11 6.48 12.53
N TYR A 46 0.08 5.25 12.00
CA TYR A 46 0.48 4.02 12.66
C TYR A 46 1.60 3.32 11.90
N GLU A 47 1.95 2.10 12.34
CA GLU A 47 2.70 1.18 11.50
C GLU A 47 1.85 0.74 10.29
N VAL A 48 2.33 1.03 9.09
CA VAL A 48 1.59 0.78 7.85
C VAL A 48 2.52 0.43 6.70
N VAL A 49 2.03 -0.42 5.79
CA VAL A 49 2.59 -0.59 4.45
C VAL A 49 1.61 0.00 3.45
N GLU A 50 2.12 0.85 2.56
CA GLU A 50 1.32 1.46 1.50
C GLU A 50 1.79 0.96 0.13
N VAL A 51 0.86 0.59 -0.74
CA VAL A 51 1.12 0.14 -2.11
C VAL A 51 0.39 1.05 -3.07
N PHE A 52 1.12 1.58 -4.05
CA PHE A 52 0.58 2.47 -5.07
C PHE A 52 0.69 1.82 -6.44
N LEU A 53 -0.42 1.76 -7.17
CA LEU A 53 -0.53 1.15 -8.49
C LEU A 53 -0.95 2.23 -9.50
N LEU A 54 -0.08 2.60 -10.43
CA LEU A 54 -0.24 3.74 -11.35
C LEU A 54 -0.51 3.29 -12.79
N GLY A 55 -1.62 3.78 -13.35
CA GLY A 55 -2.02 3.59 -14.75
C GLY A 55 -1.32 4.51 -15.73
N SER A 56 -1.63 4.35 -17.01
CA SER A 56 -1.01 5.12 -18.12
C SER A 56 -1.46 6.58 -18.20
N ASP A 57 -2.54 6.94 -17.49
CA ASP A 57 -3.19 8.25 -17.57
C ASP A 57 -3.29 8.97 -16.21
N ASP A 58 -2.29 8.76 -15.36
CA ASP A 58 -2.17 9.36 -14.01
C ASP A 58 -3.28 8.98 -13.02
N ARG A 59 -4.19 8.07 -13.38
CA ARG A 59 -5.04 7.39 -12.41
C ARG A 59 -4.23 6.36 -11.65
N TYR A 60 -4.41 6.31 -10.34
CA TYR A 60 -3.75 5.32 -9.51
C TYR A 60 -4.61 4.86 -8.35
N LEU A 61 -4.31 3.65 -7.88
CA LEU A 61 -4.87 3.07 -6.68
C LEU A 61 -3.83 3.16 -5.57
N GLU A 62 -4.28 3.51 -4.38
CA GLU A 62 -3.52 3.49 -3.14
C GLU A 62 -4.16 2.51 -2.18
N LEU A 63 -3.33 1.67 -1.58
CA LEU A 63 -3.70 0.60 -0.67
C LEU A 63 -2.83 0.70 0.57
N GLU A 64 -3.39 1.06 1.72
CA GLU A 64 -2.69 1.05 3.00
C GLU A 64 -3.08 -0.20 3.80
N PHE A 65 -2.12 -0.83 4.47
CA PHE A 65 -2.31 -2.06 5.22
C PHE A 65 -1.60 -1.99 6.58
N ALA A 66 -2.34 -2.21 7.66
CA ALA A 66 -1.80 -2.27 9.01
C ALA A 66 -1.67 -3.73 9.51
N PRO A 67 -0.72 -4.02 10.42
CA PRO A 67 -0.49 -5.38 10.94
C PRO A 67 -1.69 -6.03 11.62
N LYS A 68 -2.62 -5.22 12.16
CA LYS A 68 -3.79 -5.69 12.93
C LYS A 68 -5.05 -5.86 12.08
N GLY A 69 -4.94 -5.78 10.75
CA GLY A 69 -6.06 -6.08 9.82
C GLY A 69 -6.87 -4.86 9.39
N GLN A 70 -6.40 -3.65 9.70
CA GLN A 70 -6.94 -2.43 9.14
C GLN A 70 -6.35 -2.19 7.76
N TYR A 71 -7.15 -1.58 6.89
CA TYR A 71 -6.71 -1.18 5.56
C TYR A 71 -7.35 0.14 5.14
N LEU A 72 -6.82 0.75 4.09
CA LEU A 72 -7.43 1.88 3.40
C LEU A 72 -7.26 1.69 1.90
N VAL A 73 -8.31 1.98 1.11
CA VAL A 73 -8.25 1.90 -0.35
C VAL A 73 -8.80 3.17 -0.98
N LEU A 74 -7.99 3.81 -1.82
CA LEU A 74 -8.31 5.07 -2.48
C LEU A 74 -8.07 4.96 -3.99
N GLN A 75 -9.01 5.48 -4.80
CA GLN A 75 -8.74 5.78 -6.23
C GLN A 75 -8.41 7.27 -6.38
N LEU A 76 -7.33 7.58 -7.08
CA LEU A 76 -6.83 8.94 -7.27
C LEU A 76 -6.57 9.25 -8.76
N HIS A 77 -6.51 10.53 -9.12
CA HIS A 77 -6.15 11.00 -10.47
C HIS A 77 -5.24 12.23 -10.42
N GLY A 78 -3.98 12.05 -10.82
CA GLY A 78 -2.93 13.03 -10.59
C GLY A 78 -2.54 13.10 -9.11
N SER A 79 -1.33 13.61 -8.84
CA SER A 79 -0.70 13.59 -7.52
C SER A 79 -1.61 14.11 -6.38
N GLY A 80 -2.09 13.19 -5.55
CA GLY A 80 -2.82 13.43 -4.31
C GLY A 80 -4.32 13.72 -4.47
N ASN A 81 -4.89 13.67 -5.67
CA ASN A 81 -6.31 13.99 -5.85
C ASN A 81 -7.19 12.75 -5.75
N VAL A 82 -7.81 12.55 -4.60
CA VAL A 82 -8.76 11.46 -4.35
C VAL A 82 -10.02 11.65 -5.21
N THR A 83 -10.43 10.58 -5.89
CA THR A 83 -11.63 10.53 -6.74
C THR A 83 -12.70 9.57 -6.21
N LYS A 84 -12.32 8.52 -5.49
CA LYS A 84 -13.24 7.64 -4.75
C LYS A 84 -12.60 7.12 -3.47
N TYR A 85 -13.39 7.14 -2.39
CA TYR A 85 -13.01 6.70 -1.05
C TYR A 85 -14.23 6.74 -0.11
N PRO A 86 -14.34 5.83 0.89
CA PRO A 86 -13.60 4.58 1.01
C PRO A 86 -14.05 3.55 -0.03
N LEU A 87 -13.13 2.65 -0.37
CA LEU A 87 -13.43 1.45 -1.15
C LEU A 87 -13.18 0.23 -0.26
N ASP A 88 -14.13 -0.70 -0.27
CA ASP A 88 -14.07 -1.89 0.58
C ASP A 88 -13.30 -3.01 -0.13
N LEU A 89 -12.51 -3.75 0.64
CA LEU A 89 -11.96 -5.04 0.20
C LEU A 89 -12.86 -6.16 0.72
N ASP A 90 -13.27 -7.07 -0.16
CA ASP A 90 -14.08 -8.24 0.20
C ASP A 90 -13.40 -9.10 1.28
N SER A 91 -12.07 -9.21 1.22
CA SER A 91 -11.28 -9.84 2.28
C SER A 91 -9.82 -9.36 2.29
N PHE A 92 -9.48 -8.53 3.27
CA PHE A 92 -8.09 -8.34 3.69
C PHE A 92 -7.81 -9.25 4.89
N THR A 93 -6.70 -9.98 4.85
CA THR A 93 -6.23 -10.80 5.95
C THR A 93 -4.86 -10.31 6.39
N ALA A 94 -4.64 -10.23 7.69
CA ALA A 94 -3.35 -9.92 8.29
C ALA A 94 -3.02 -10.93 9.38
N LYS A 95 -1.73 -11.29 9.50
CA LYS A 95 -1.23 -12.20 10.52
C LYS A 95 0.09 -11.68 11.07
N ILE A 96 0.16 -11.49 12.38
CA ILE A 96 1.40 -11.25 13.11
C ILE A 96 1.98 -12.60 13.54
N ASP A 97 3.27 -12.80 13.32
CA ASP A 97 4.03 -14.02 13.65
C ASP A 97 5.42 -13.63 14.17
N GLY A 98 5.52 -13.46 15.49
CA GLY A 98 6.75 -13.01 16.15
C GLY A 98 7.10 -11.55 15.79
N ASP A 99 8.27 -11.36 15.18
CA ASP A 99 8.82 -10.06 14.77
C ASP A 99 8.42 -9.68 13.33
N LYS A 100 7.48 -10.40 12.74
CA LYS A 100 6.99 -10.18 11.38
C LYS A 100 5.48 -10.14 11.34
N TRP A 101 4.96 -9.51 10.31
CA TRP A 101 3.57 -9.67 9.92
C TRP A 101 3.45 -9.84 8.41
N SER A 102 2.37 -10.49 8.00
CA SER A 102 1.99 -10.61 6.59
C SER A 102 0.56 -10.18 6.38
N GLY A 103 0.30 -9.65 5.19
CA GLY A 103 -1.03 -9.21 4.74
C GLY A 103 -1.35 -9.75 3.36
N SER A 104 -2.61 -10.01 3.06
CA SER A 104 -3.05 -10.35 1.71
C SER A 104 -4.49 -9.93 1.42
N CYS A 105 -4.71 -9.44 0.21
CA CYS A 105 -6.03 -9.20 -0.36
C CYS A 105 -6.04 -9.48 -1.87
N VAL A 106 -7.24 -9.59 -2.42
CA VAL A 106 -7.49 -9.49 -3.86
C VAL A 106 -8.11 -8.13 -4.13
N VAL A 107 -7.53 -7.38 -5.06
CA VAL A 107 -8.02 -6.05 -5.45
C VAL A 107 -9.12 -6.22 -6.49
N PRO A 108 -10.34 -5.71 -6.25
CA PRO A 108 -11.39 -5.71 -7.26
C PRO A 108 -10.94 -5.04 -8.55
N ARG A 109 -11.25 -5.66 -9.69
CA ARG A 109 -10.83 -5.16 -11.01
C ARG A 109 -11.23 -3.71 -11.28
N ASP A 110 -12.45 -3.35 -10.88
CA ASP A 110 -13.00 -1.99 -11.11
C ASP A 110 -12.27 -0.91 -10.28
N TYR A 111 -11.37 -1.33 -9.37
CA TYR A 111 -10.54 -0.41 -8.59
C TYR A 111 -9.22 -0.10 -9.32
N LEU A 112 -8.73 -1.02 -10.14
CA LEU A 112 -7.46 -0.85 -10.83
C LEU A 112 -7.53 0.31 -11.83
N PRO A 113 -6.44 1.10 -11.96
CA PRO A 113 -6.35 2.09 -13.00
C PRO A 113 -6.21 1.41 -14.38
N PRO A 114 -6.48 2.13 -15.48
CA PRO A 114 -6.26 1.59 -16.82
C PRO A 114 -4.77 1.43 -17.08
N ASP A 115 -4.42 0.38 -17.84
CA ASP A 115 -3.07 0.09 -18.28
C ASP A 115 -2.05 0.28 -17.14
N LEU A 116 -2.15 -0.54 -16.12
CA LEU A 116 -1.26 -0.51 -14.97
C LEU A 116 0.22 -0.57 -15.43
N THR A 117 0.95 0.54 -15.26
CA THR A 117 2.29 0.73 -15.85
C THR A 117 3.41 0.74 -14.82
N LYS A 118 3.14 1.29 -13.64
CA LYS A 118 4.15 1.55 -12.62
C LYS A 118 3.57 1.29 -11.24
N PHE A 119 4.45 1.08 -10.28
CA PHE A 119 4.06 0.98 -8.89
C PHE A 119 5.16 1.50 -7.97
N ASN A 120 4.81 1.71 -6.70
CA ASN A 120 5.77 1.85 -5.62
C ASN A 120 5.16 1.28 -4.34
N ALA A 121 6.01 1.03 -3.35
CA ALA A 121 5.57 0.63 -2.03
C ALA A 121 6.35 1.40 -0.96
N TYR A 122 5.67 1.68 0.15
CA TYR A 122 6.21 2.44 1.25
C TYR A 122 5.91 1.75 2.58
N GLY A 123 6.70 2.09 3.59
CA GLY A 123 6.44 1.65 4.96
C GLY A 123 6.64 2.81 5.92
N ILE A 124 5.73 2.93 6.88
CA ILE A 124 5.83 3.89 7.98
C ILE A 124 5.84 3.11 9.29
N HIS A 125 6.72 3.49 10.20
CA HIS A 125 6.71 3.01 11.59
C HIS A 125 7.44 4.00 12.50
N GLY A 126 7.31 3.83 13.81
CA GLY A 126 7.92 4.69 14.81
C GLY A 126 7.12 5.96 15.12
N THR A 127 7.49 6.63 16.19
CA THR A 127 6.93 7.92 16.63
C THR A 127 8.01 9.00 16.54
N ASP A 128 7.63 10.26 16.36
CA ASP A 128 8.60 11.37 16.40
C ASP A 128 9.40 11.38 17.72
N PRO A 129 10.71 11.68 17.68
CA PRO A 129 11.50 12.08 16.51
C PRO A 129 12.04 10.91 15.65
N ASP A 130 11.79 9.66 16.05
CA ASP A 130 12.30 8.44 15.42
C ASP A 130 11.25 7.79 14.48
N ARG A 131 10.47 8.62 13.77
CA ARG A 131 9.53 8.15 12.76
C ARG A 131 10.27 7.86 11.46
N HIS A 132 10.03 6.68 10.92
CA HIS A 132 10.72 6.17 9.73
C HIS A 132 9.78 6.12 8.54
N TYR A 133 10.29 6.56 7.38
CA TYR A 133 9.60 6.51 6.09
C TYR A 133 10.48 5.72 5.12
N LEU A 134 10.00 4.56 4.73
CA LEU A 134 10.71 3.61 3.87
C LEU A 134 10.05 3.61 2.49
N ALA A 135 10.86 3.43 1.45
CA ALA A 135 10.38 3.37 0.08
C ALA A 135 11.09 2.24 -0.67
N LEU A 136 10.33 1.48 -1.46
CA LEU A 136 10.89 0.49 -2.38
C LEU A 136 11.67 1.19 -3.50
N SER A 137 11.07 2.23 -4.10
CA SER A 137 11.70 3.11 -5.06
C SER A 137 11.83 4.52 -4.46
N PRO A 138 12.98 4.85 -3.84
CA PRO A 138 13.13 6.09 -3.09
C PRO A 138 13.33 7.31 -4.00
N THR A 139 12.96 8.48 -3.49
CA THR A 139 13.35 9.75 -4.11
C THR A 139 14.86 10.03 -3.93
N PRO A 140 15.49 10.87 -4.78
CA PRO A 140 16.87 11.28 -4.59
C PRO A 140 17.09 11.92 -3.21
N TYR A 141 18.15 11.48 -2.54
CA TYR A 141 18.52 11.97 -1.21
C TYR A 141 18.68 13.51 -1.21
N GLY A 142 18.07 14.17 -0.22
CA GLY A 142 18.17 15.62 -0.03
C GLY A 142 17.37 16.48 -1.03
N LYS A 143 16.62 15.89 -1.96
CA LYS A 143 15.81 16.66 -2.93
C LYS A 143 14.55 17.27 -2.29
N TYR A 144 14.02 16.65 -1.25
CA TYR A 144 12.79 17.06 -0.58
C TYR A 144 13.00 17.11 0.94
N THR A 145 12.30 18.03 1.59
CA THR A 145 12.35 18.23 3.05
C THR A 145 11.37 17.34 3.80
N ASP A 146 10.24 17.02 3.17
CA ASP A 146 9.12 16.33 3.79
C ASP A 146 8.74 15.06 3.00
N PRO A 147 8.33 13.98 3.70
CA PRO A 147 7.83 12.78 3.07
C PRO A 147 6.56 13.09 2.27
N ASN A 148 6.50 12.58 1.03
CA ASN A 148 5.31 12.65 0.19
C ASN A 148 5.34 11.45 -0.77
N PHE A 149 4.44 10.50 -0.55
CA PHE A 149 4.37 9.25 -1.30
C PHE A 149 3.59 9.38 -2.61
N HIS A 150 2.91 10.49 -2.87
CA HIS A 150 2.22 10.77 -4.14
C HIS A 150 3.13 11.36 -5.24
N ARG A 151 4.46 11.26 -5.09
CA ARG A 151 5.41 11.70 -6.13
C ARG A 151 5.54 10.64 -7.22
N LEU A 152 4.54 10.62 -8.11
CA LEU A 152 4.36 9.61 -9.17
C LEU A 152 5.58 9.42 -10.09
N ASP A 153 6.40 10.46 -10.26
CA ASP A 153 7.64 10.42 -11.06
C ASP A 153 8.65 9.36 -10.61
N TYR A 154 8.59 8.93 -9.35
CA TYR A 154 9.53 7.95 -8.79
C TYR A 154 9.02 6.52 -8.81
N PHE A 155 7.77 6.30 -9.23
CA PHE A 155 7.22 4.95 -9.36
C PHE A 155 7.95 4.23 -10.50
N GLN A 156 8.20 2.94 -10.32
CA GLN A 156 8.97 2.15 -11.27
C GLN A 156 8.07 1.23 -12.07
N ALA A 157 8.45 0.98 -13.32
CA ALA A 157 7.81 -0.02 -14.14
C ALA A 157 8.00 -1.41 -13.52
N PHE A 158 7.02 -2.28 -13.73
CA PHE A 158 7.06 -3.65 -13.23
C PHE A 158 6.37 -4.59 -14.19
N GLU A 159 6.67 -5.88 -14.03
CA GLU A 159 5.99 -6.94 -14.74
C GLU A 159 5.16 -7.74 -13.72
N LEU A 160 3.88 -7.93 -14.03
CA LEU A 160 3.03 -8.87 -13.31
C LEU A 160 3.54 -10.28 -13.62
N LYS A 161 3.86 -11.05 -12.58
CA LYS A 161 4.29 -12.44 -12.72
C LYS A 161 3.12 -13.40 -12.78
#